data_AF-A0A068F6K8-F1
#
_entry.id   AF-A0A068F6K8-F1
#
_cell.length_a   1.000
_cell.length_b   1.000
_cell.length_c   1.000
_cell.angle_alpha   90.00
_cell.angle_beta   90.00
_cell.angle_gamma   90.00
#
_symmetry.space_group_name_H-M   'P 1'
#
loop_
_entity.id
_entity.type
_entity.pdbx_description
1 polymer ?
#
loop_
_entity_poly.entity_id
_entity_poly.type
_entity_poly.pdbx_seq_one_letter_code
_entity_poly.pdbx_strand_id
1 'polypeptide(L)'
;TSIIRQNPEFSLKQVTNIHNLLCDICNTIEEYFTYPLLAIIAISFLFILFDDFYILEVMLNPNCVEVFEADEFFAFFFAQMLWYVIIIIVIVEGSSKTIKESSKCAAIVHKTLNITDDPEIRDRLLRLSLQLQHRRVRFTAAELFNLDRTLIFTITGAATCYLIILVQFRTTHHLDA
;
A
#
# COMPACT_ATOMS: atom_id res chain seq x y z
N THR A 1 -9.87 23.47 -31.03
CA THR A 1 -8.90 22.50 -31.57
C THR A 1 -7.53 22.93 -31.12
N SER A 2 -7.04 22.33 -30.04
CA SER A 2 -6.17 22.98 -29.05
C SER A 2 -4.72 23.16 -29.50
N ILE A 3 -4.08 24.15 -28.88
CA ILE A 3 -2.67 24.60 -28.94
C ILE A 3 -1.64 23.43 -28.95
N ILE A 4 -2.05 22.24 -28.50
CA ILE A 4 -1.29 20.99 -28.52
C ILE A 4 -0.84 20.59 -29.94
N ARG A 5 -1.61 20.95 -30.99
CA ARG A 5 -1.22 20.64 -32.38
C ARG A 5 -0.21 21.62 -32.98
N GLN A 6 0.02 22.77 -32.34
CA GLN A 6 0.90 23.84 -32.88
C GLN A 6 2.36 23.71 -32.44
N ASN A 7 2.67 23.03 -31.34
CA ASN A 7 4.05 22.86 -30.88
C ASN A 7 4.24 21.58 -30.03
N PRO A 8 4.44 20.41 -30.67
CA PRO A 8 4.57 19.13 -29.95
C PRO A 8 5.78 19.09 -29.02
N GLU A 9 6.85 19.80 -29.39
CA GLU A 9 8.05 19.96 -28.57
C GLU A 9 7.80 20.62 -27.21
N PHE A 10 6.99 21.68 -27.20
CA PHE A 10 6.63 22.39 -25.97
C PHE A 10 5.79 21.51 -25.04
N SER A 11 4.85 20.75 -25.62
CA SER A 11 4.01 19.80 -24.86
C SER A 11 4.87 18.69 -24.25
N LEU A 12 5.83 18.15 -25.01
CA LEU A 12 6.73 17.11 -24.53
C LEU A 12 7.65 17.60 -23.41
N LYS A 13 8.13 18.85 -23.51
CA LYS A 13 8.91 19.50 -22.47
C LYS A 13 8.10 19.67 -21.17
N GLN A 14 6.83 20.03 -21.28
CA GLN A 14 5.94 20.10 -20.10
C GLN A 14 5.73 18.74 -19.45
N VAL A 15 5.40 17.71 -20.23
CA VAL A 15 5.20 16.34 -19.70
C VAL A 15 6.45 15.84 -18.99
N THR A 16 7.62 16.06 -19.57
CA THR A 16 8.91 15.69 -18.96
C THR A 16 9.13 16.42 -17.64
N ASN A 17 8.83 17.72 -17.58
CA ASN A 17 9.00 18.50 -16.35
C ASN A 17 8.03 18.07 -15.25
N ILE A 18 6.77 17.83 -15.59
CA ILE A 18 5.75 17.32 -14.67
C ILE A 18 6.16 15.94 -14.15
N HIS A 19 6.63 15.06 -15.03
CA HIS A 19 7.07 13.72 -14.63
C HIS A 19 8.26 13.76 -13.67
N ASN A 20 9.27 14.60 -13.95
CA ASN A 20 10.41 14.79 -13.05
C ASN A 20 9.97 15.30 -11.67
N LEU A 21 9.10 16.32 -11.64
CA LEU A 21 8.54 16.84 -10.40
C LEU A 21 7.77 15.76 -9.62
N LEU A 22 6.97 14.94 -10.32
CA LEU A 22 6.22 13.86 -9.69
C LEU A 22 7.14 12.80 -9.09
N CYS A 23 8.20 12.42 -9.80
CA CYS A 23 9.22 11.50 -9.29
C CYS A 23 9.98 12.09 -8.09
N ASP A 24 10.35 13.37 -8.11
CA ASP A 24 11.00 14.03 -6.98
C ASP A 24 10.09 14.04 -5.74
N ILE A 25 8.80 14.34 -5.93
CA ILE A 25 7.81 14.27 -4.86
C ILE A 25 7.68 12.83 -4.33
N CYS A 26 7.59 11.83 -5.21
CA CYS A 26 7.48 10.43 -4.78
C CYS A 26 8.71 9.98 -3.99
N ASN A 27 9.92 10.34 -4.43
CA ASN A 27 11.16 10.01 -3.71
C ASN A 27 11.24 10.72 -2.36
N THR A 28 10.83 12.00 -2.31
CA THR A 28 10.80 12.77 -1.05
C THR A 28 9.80 12.18 -0.06
N ILE A 29 8.63 11.75 -0.56
CA ILE A 29 7.61 11.07 0.26
C ILE A 29 8.16 9.74 0.76
N GLU A 30 8.79 8.94 -0.10
CA GLU A 30 9.38 7.67 0.30
C GLU A 30 10.41 7.91 1.41
N GLU A 31 11.40 8.79 1.22
CA GLU A 31 12.44 9.09 2.21
C GLU A 31 11.87 9.58 3.56
N TYR A 32 10.89 10.48 3.54
CA TYR A 32 10.32 11.06 4.75
C TYR A 32 9.34 10.12 5.49
N PHE A 33 8.51 9.38 4.75
CA PHE A 33 7.45 8.54 5.31
C PHE A 33 7.85 7.07 5.48
N THR A 34 9.06 6.68 5.12
CA THR A 34 9.61 5.32 5.30
C THR A 34 9.38 4.78 6.71
N TYR A 35 9.87 5.46 7.76
CA TYR A 35 9.72 5.02 9.15
C TYR A 35 8.30 5.19 9.70
N PRO A 36 7.61 6.33 9.46
CA PRO A 36 6.21 6.48 9.85
C PRO A 36 5.29 5.39 9.28
N LEU A 37 5.44 5.03 7.99
CA LEU A 37 4.63 3.98 7.38
C LEU A 37 4.91 2.62 8.00
N LEU A 38 6.18 2.30 8.29
CA LEU A 38 6.54 1.09 9.01
C LEU A 38 5.86 1.04 10.38
N ALA A 39 5.92 2.14 11.15
CA ALA A 39 5.29 2.21 12.47
C ALA A 39 3.76 2.07 12.39
N ILE A 40 3.11 2.73 11.44
CA ILE A 40 1.65 2.63 11.23
C ILE A 40 1.25 1.18 10.90
N ILE A 41 2.00 0.52 10.01
CA ILE A 41 1.73 -0.88 9.62
C ILE A 41 1.93 -1.81 10.81
N ALA A 42 3.02 -1.65 11.57
CA ALA A 42 3.31 -2.47 12.74
C ALA A 42 2.27 -2.30 13.84
N ILE A 43 1.88 -1.06 14.15
CA ILE A 43 0.83 -0.76 15.13
C ILE A 43 -0.51 -1.34 14.68
N SER A 44 -0.89 -1.13 13.41
CA SER A 44 -2.15 -1.67 12.86
C SER A 44 -2.18 -3.20 12.93
N PHE A 45 -1.05 -3.86 12.63
CA PHE A 45 -0.93 -5.32 12.73
C PHE A 45 -1.13 -5.81 14.17
N LEU A 46 -0.52 -5.16 15.15
CA LEU A 46 -0.68 -5.53 16.57
C LEU A 46 -2.13 -5.35 17.02
N PHE A 47 -2.79 -4.24 16.67
CA PHE A 47 -4.20 -4.04 17.03
C PHE A 47 -5.11 -5.09 16.39
N ILE A 48 -4.93 -5.40 15.10
CA ILE A 48 -5.70 -6.47 14.44
C ILE A 48 -5.51 -7.80 15.17
N LEU A 49 -4.28 -8.15 15.54
CA LEU A 49 -3.97 -9.40 16.23
C LEU A 49 -4.60 -9.45 17.64
N PHE A 50 -4.56 -8.35 18.39
CA PHE A 50 -5.21 -8.27 19.70
C PHE A 50 -6.74 -8.34 19.57
N ASP A 51 -7.31 -7.58 18.65
CA ASP A 51 -8.75 -7.53 18.43
C ASP A 51 -9.28 -8.92 18.01
N ASP A 52 -8.60 -9.59 17.07
CA ASP A 52 -8.91 -10.97 16.66
C ASP A 52 -8.83 -11.95 17.83
N PHE A 53 -7.80 -11.84 18.69
CA PHE A 53 -7.62 -12.70 19.85
C PHE A 53 -8.75 -12.53 20.86
N TYR A 54 -9.12 -11.29 21.20
CA TYR A 54 -10.20 -11.02 22.16
C TYR A 54 -11.57 -11.44 21.62
N ILE A 55 -11.84 -11.18 20.35
CA ILE A 55 -13.06 -11.67 19.68
C ILE A 55 -13.12 -13.19 19.75
N LEU A 56 -12.02 -13.87 19.44
CA LEU A 56 -11.96 -15.33 19.47
C LEU A 56 -12.11 -15.89 20.90
N GLU A 57 -11.52 -15.24 21.91
CA GLU A 57 -11.64 -15.62 23.32
C GLU A 57 -13.10 -15.60 23.79
N VAL A 58 -13.85 -14.54 23.46
CA VAL A 58 -15.28 -14.43 23.77
C VAL A 58 -16.10 -15.49 23.03
N MET A 59 -15.78 -15.75 21.76
CA MET A 59 -16.47 -16.78 20.96
C MET A 59 -16.23 -18.20 21.49
N LEU A 60 -15.04 -18.49 22.01
CA LEU A 60 -14.70 -19.79 22.59
C LEU A 60 -15.22 -19.96 24.02
N ASN A 61 -15.45 -18.86 24.75
CA ASN A 61 -15.92 -18.91 26.14
C ASN A 61 -17.13 -17.98 26.39
N PRO A 62 -18.30 -18.28 25.81
CA PRO A 62 -19.47 -17.41 25.84
C PRO A 62 -20.09 -17.23 27.24
N ASN A 63 -19.68 -18.03 28.23
CA ASN A 63 -20.18 -17.96 29.60
C ASN A 63 -19.48 -16.90 30.47
N CYS A 64 -18.43 -16.24 29.95
CA CYS A 64 -17.64 -15.27 30.72
C CYS A 64 -18.18 -13.84 30.70
N VAL A 65 -19.17 -13.54 29.85
CA VAL A 65 -19.66 -12.17 29.63
C VAL A 65 -21.19 -12.18 29.59
N GLU A 66 -21.84 -11.23 30.27
CA GLU A 66 -23.28 -11.06 30.15
C GLU A 66 -23.64 -10.65 28.71
N VAL A 67 -24.77 -11.16 28.18
CA VAL A 67 -25.14 -11.02 26.76
C VAL A 67 -25.19 -9.56 26.29
N PHE A 68 -25.59 -8.62 27.15
CA PHE A 68 -25.66 -7.20 26.82
C PHE A 68 -24.26 -6.54 26.74
N GLU A 69 -23.34 -6.93 27.62
CA GLU A 69 -21.95 -6.47 27.60
C GLU A 69 -21.17 -7.10 26.44
N ALA A 70 -21.54 -8.31 26.02
CA ALA A 70 -20.90 -9.02 24.92
C ALA A 70 -21.14 -8.34 23.54
N ASP A 71 -22.32 -7.77 23.31
CA ASP A 71 -22.63 -7.08 22.05
C ASP A 71 -21.85 -5.76 21.92
N GLU A 72 -21.84 -4.94 22.98
CA GLU A 72 -21.04 -3.70 22.99
C GLU A 72 -19.54 -3.98 22.85
N PHE A 73 -19.03 -5.02 23.52
CA PHE A 73 -17.66 -5.47 23.39
C PHE A 73 -17.34 -5.88 21.95
N PHE A 74 -18.16 -6.76 21.36
CA PHE A 74 -17.94 -7.22 19.99
C PHE A 74 -17.99 -6.07 18.98
N ALA A 75 -18.97 -5.17 19.11
CA ALA A 75 -19.09 -4.00 18.26
C ALA A 75 -17.86 -3.09 18.35
N PHE A 76 -17.32 -2.87 19.55
CA PHE A 76 -16.13 -2.06 19.77
C PHE A 76 -14.90 -2.68 19.08
N PHE A 77 -14.57 -3.95 19.37
CA PHE A 77 -13.41 -4.62 18.81
C PHE A 77 -13.52 -4.81 17.29
N PHE A 78 -14.71 -5.14 16.78
CA PHE A 78 -14.93 -5.28 15.36
C PHE A 78 -14.80 -3.94 14.61
N ALA A 79 -15.35 -2.85 15.16
CA ALA A 79 -15.23 -1.52 14.57
C ALA A 79 -13.77 -1.04 14.57
N GLN A 80 -13.03 -1.28 15.66
CA GLN A 80 -11.62 -0.94 15.78
C GLN A 80 -10.76 -1.74 14.78
N MET A 81 -10.98 -3.06 14.69
CA MET A 81 -10.31 -3.92 13.71
C MET A 81 -10.56 -3.43 12.27
N LEU A 82 -11.82 -3.14 11.93
CA LEU A 82 -12.18 -2.61 10.60
C LEU A 82 -11.45 -1.30 10.30
N TRP A 83 -11.32 -0.40 11.28
CA TRP A 83 -10.59 0.86 11.11
C TRP A 83 -9.13 0.63 10.71
N TYR A 84 -8.41 -0.26 11.41
CA TYR A 84 -7.01 -0.57 11.10
C TYR A 84 -6.85 -1.31 9.77
N VAL A 85 -7.79 -2.20 9.41
CA VAL A 85 -7.81 -2.86 8.10
C VAL A 85 -7.99 -1.83 6.99
N ILE A 86 -8.90 -0.86 7.15
CA ILE A 86 -9.12 0.22 6.17
C ILE A 86 -7.84 1.06 6.00
N ILE A 87 -7.14 1.40 7.09
CA ILE A 87 -5.88 2.15 7.01
C ILE A 87 -4.86 1.41 6.14
N ILE A 88 -4.64 0.11 6.39
CA ILE A 88 -3.71 -0.70 5.60
C ILE A 88 -4.13 -0.74 4.12
N ILE A 89 -5.43 -0.95 3.84
CA ILE A 89 -5.96 -0.99 2.47
C ILE A 89 -5.73 0.35 1.76
N VAL A 90 -5.99 1.48 2.43
CA VAL A 90 -5.82 2.82 1.83
C VAL A 90 -4.35 3.06 1.47
N ILE A 91 -3.41 2.69 2.35
CA ILE A 91 -1.97 2.80 2.10
C ILE A 91 -1.58 1.92 0.90
N VAL A 92 -1.94 0.64 0.94
CA VAL A 92 -1.58 -0.34 -0.08
C VAL A 92 -2.18 -0.01 -1.45
N GLU A 93 -3.47 0.34 -1.52
CA GLU A 93 -4.13 0.70 -2.76
C GLU A 93 -3.63 2.05 -3.30
N GLY A 94 -3.35 3.02 -2.44
CA GLY A 94 -2.76 4.31 -2.82
C GLY A 94 -1.39 4.14 -3.49
N SER A 95 -0.51 3.38 -2.85
CA SER A 95 0.82 3.04 -3.37
C SER A 95 0.72 2.20 -4.65
N SER A 96 -0.10 1.14 -4.65
CA SER A 96 -0.28 0.25 -5.81
C SER A 96 -0.83 0.97 -7.03
N LYS A 97 -1.80 1.88 -6.85
CA LYS A 97 -2.36 2.69 -7.94
C LYS A 97 -1.32 3.64 -8.51
N THR A 98 -0.54 4.30 -7.66
CA THR A 98 0.52 5.22 -8.09
C THR A 98 1.59 4.49 -8.91
N ILE A 99 2.03 3.30 -8.46
CA ILE A 99 2.98 2.45 -9.21
C ILE A 99 2.37 2.01 -10.56
N LYS A 100 1.09 1.62 -10.57
CA LYS A 100 0.38 1.23 -11.79
C LYS A 100 0.25 2.38 -12.79
N GLU A 101 -0.07 3.59 -12.34
CA GLU A 101 -0.14 4.76 -13.22
C GLU A 101 1.24 5.19 -13.74
N SER A 102 2.29 5.10 -12.90
CA SER A 102 3.67 5.32 -13.33
C SER A 102 4.08 4.36 -14.45
N SER A 103 3.81 3.06 -14.29
CA SER A 103 4.11 2.06 -15.33
C SER A 103 3.28 2.25 -16.62
N LYS A 104 2.01 2.66 -16.52
CA LYS A 104 1.20 3.01 -17.69
C LYS A 104 1.77 4.21 -18.43
N CYS A 105 2.22 5.25 -17.71
CA CYS A 105 2.87 6.40 -18.30
C CYS A 105 4.10 5.98 -19.12
N ALA A 106 4.95 5.13 -18.55
CA ALA A 106 6.11 4.55 -19.25
C ALA A 106 5.70 3.80 -20.54
N ALA A 107 4.65 2.98 -20.48
CA ALA A 107 4.16 2.25 -21.64
C ALA A 107 3.60 3.17 -22.74
N ILE A 108 2.91 4.25 -22.37
CA ILE A 108 2.40 5.24 -23.33
C ILE A 108 3.57 5.94 -24.02
N VAL A 109 4.55 6.43 -23.26
CA VAL A 109 5.75 7.10 -23.82
C VAL A 109 6.49 6.17 -24.79
N HIS A 110 6.68 4.90 -24.42
CA HIS A 110 7.28 3.91 -25.33
C HIS A 110 6.47 3.69 -26.61
N LYS A 111 5.14 3.60 -26.51
CA LYS A 111 4.28 3.47 -27.69
C LYS A 111 4.39 4.71 -28.59
N THR A 112 4.38 5.92 -28.00
CA THR A 112 4.53 7.17 -28.74
C THR A 112 5.91 7.26 -29.42
N LEU A 113 6.97 6.78 -28.76
CA LEU A 113 8.32 6.72 -29.33
C LEU A 113 8.37 5.84 -30.59
N ASN A 114 7.65 4.72 -30.63
CA ASN A 114 7.64 3.81 -31.77
C ASN A 114 6.85 4.30 -32.98
N ILE A 115 5.93 5.27 -32.81
CA ILE A 115 5.09 5.80 -33.90
C ILE A 115 5.54 7.18 -34.39
N THR A 116 6.58 7.76 -33.79
CA THR A 116 7.04 9.11 -34.12
C THR A 116 8.13 9.07 -35.18
N ASP A 117 7.89 9.71 -36.31
CA ASP A 117 8.86 9.83 -37.41
C ASP A 117 9.78 11.07 -37.31
N ASP A 118 9.41 12.03 -36.47
CA ASP A 118 10.21 13.25 -36.24
C ASP A 118 11.45 12.94 -35.37
N PRO A 119 12.68 13.15 -35.88
CA PRO A 119 13.90 12.79 -35.17
C PRO A 119 14.13 13.58 -33.89
N GLU A 120 13.71 14.84 -33.81
CA GLU A 120 13.89 15.68 -32.61
C GLU A 120 12.92 15.28 -31.51
N ILE A 121 11.65 15.02 -31.87
CA ILE A 121 10.65 14.52 -30.93
C ILE A 121 11.03 13.11 -30.44
N ARG A 122 11.54 12.26 -31.35
CA ARG A 122 12.00 10.91 -31.04
C ARG A 122 13.15 10.91 -30.02
N ASP A 123 14.15 11.78 -30.19
CA ASP A 123 15.26 11.90 -29.24
C ASP A 123 14.79 12.32 -27.84
N ARG A 124 13.87 13.28 -27.74
CA ARG A 124 13.32 13.70 -26.45
C ARG A 124 12.45 12.61 -25.81
N LEU A 125 11.62 11.91 -26.59
CA LEU A 125 10.83 10.77 -26.12
C LEU A 125 11.73 9.62 -25.63
N LEU A 126 12.86 9.38 -26.31
CA LEU A 126 13.84 8.38 -25.89
C LEU A 126 14.44 8.74 -24.53
N ARG A 127 14.83 10.01 -24.33
CA ARG A 127 15.32 10.49 -23.03
C ARG A 127 14.27 10.35 -21.93
N LEU A 128 13.02 10.72 -22.20
CA LEU A 128 11.92 10.56 -21.25
C LEU A 128 11.65 9.08 -20.92
N SER A 129 11.66 8.21 -21.93
CA SER A 129 11.52 6.77 -21.78
C SER A 129 12.62 6.17 -20.89
N LEU A 130 13.88 6.57 -21.09
CA LEU A 130 15.00 6.16 -20.25
C LEU A 130 14.83 6.67 -18.81
N GLN A 131 14.41 7.93 -18.62
CA GLN A 131 14.12 8.48 -17.29
C GLN A 131 13.03 7.69 -16.57
N LEU A 132 11.92 7.40 -17.24
CA LEU A 132 10.81 6.58 -16.72
C LEU A 132 11.25 5.16 -16.33
N GLN A 133 12.20 4.58 -17.09
CA GLN A 133 12.73 3.26 -16.80
C GLN A 133 13.67 3.27 -15.59
N HIS A 134 14.48 4.32 -15.41
CA HIS A 134 15.47 4.42 -14.34
C HIS A 134 14.89 4.96 -13.02
N ARG A 135 13.92 5.88 -13.06
CA ARG A 135 13.22 6.43 -11.89
C ARG A 135 11.87 5.77 -11.69
N ARG A 136 11.87 4.44 -11.55
CA ARG A 136 10.64 3.71 -11.21
C ARG A 136 10.20 4.08 -9.81
N VAL A 137 9.01 4.67 -9.70
CA VAL A 137 8.37 4.91 -8.42
C VAL A 137 8.11 3.56 -7.76
N ARG A 138 8.71 3.35 -6.60
CA ARG A 138 8.42 2.24 -5.70
C ARG A 138 8.08 2.86 -4.36
N PHE A 139 7.25 2.17 -3.59
CA PHE A 139 6.94 2.59 -2.23
C PHE A 139 7.31 1.45 -1.32
N THR A 140 8.28 1.69 -0.46
CA THR A 140 8.74 0.72 0.53
C THR A 140 8.62 1.31 1.95
N ALA A 141 8.37 0.43 2.92
CA ALA A 141 8.46 0.76 4.33
C ALA A 141 9.81 0.26 4.85
N ALA A 142 10.74 1.18 5.09
CA ALA A 142 12.12 0.91 5.56
C ALA A 142 12.87 -0.14 4.74
N GLU A 143 12.57 -0.25 3.44
CA GLU A 143 13.03 -1.31 2.54
C GLU A 143 12.70 -2.75 2.99
N LEU A 144 12.02 -2.93 4.13
CA LEU A 144 11.60 -4.21 4.68
C LEU A 144 10.43 -4.80 3.88
N PHE A 145 9.47 -3.94 3.51
CA PHE A 145 8.25 -4.37 2.83
C PHE A 145 7.91 -3.44 1.66
N ASN A 146 7.50 -4.02 0.53
CA ASN A 146 6.86 -3.26 -0.54
C ASN A 146 5.41 -2.95 -0.14
N LEU A 147 4.97 -1.71 -0.36
CA LEU A 147 3.60 -1.27 -0.12
C LEU A 147 2.69 -1.65 -1.29
N ASP A 148 2.56 -2.96 -1.52
CA ASP A 148 1.71 -3.52 -2.55
C ASP A 148 0.69 -4.52 -1.97
N ARG A 149 -0.15 -5.10 -2.83
CA ARG A 149 -1.18 -6.05 -2.41
C ARG A 149 -0.63 -7.31 -1.73
N THR A 150 0.66 -7.62 -1.91
CA THR A 150 1.28 -8.77 -1.25
C THR A 150 1.41 -8.53 0.25
N LEU A 151 1.57 -7.27 0.69
CA LEU A 151 1.62 -6.91 2.10
C LEU A 151 0.35 -7.35 2.86
N ILE A 152 -0.83 -7.20 2.24
CA ILE A 152 -2.10 -7.63 2.85
C ILE A 152 -2.06 -9.14 3.10
N PHE A 153 -1.62 -9.93 2.11
CA PHE A 153 -1.51 -11.38 2.24
C PHE A 153 -0.51 -11.78 3.33
N THR A 154 0.63 -11.08 3.41
CA THR A 154 1.64 -11.31 4.46
C THR A 154 1.09 -11.01 5.85
N ILE A 155 0.39 -9.89 6.03
CA ILE A 155 -0.23 -9.49 7.30
C ILE A 155 -1.27 -10.52 7.73
N THR A 156 -2.18 -10.92 6.84
CA THR A 156 -3.22 -11.92 7.15
C THR A 156 -2.62 -13.28 7.50
N GLY A 157 -1.62 -13.73 6.73
CA GLY A 157 -0.93 -15.00 7.00
C GLY A 157 -0.20 -14.98 8.34
N ALA A 158 0.54 -13.90 8.64
CA ALA A 158 1.21 -13.73 9.92
C ALA A 158 0.21 -13.67 11.08
N ALA A 159 -0.86 -12.88 10.97
CA ALA A 159 -1.90 -12.77 11.99
C ALA A 159 -2.52 -14.14 12.29
N THR A 160 -2.88 -14.90 11.26
CA THR A 160 -3.44 -16.26 11.42
C THR A 160 -2.48 -17.18 12.15
N CYS A 161 -1.19 -17.18 11.77
CA CYS A 161 -0.17 -18.00 12.45
C CYS A 161 -0.02 -17.62 13.93
N TYR A 162 0.04 -16.32 14.26
CA TYR A 162 0.15 -15.88 15.65
C TYR A 162 -1.11 -16.17 16.46
N LEU A 163 -2.31 -16.03 15.87
CA LEU A 163 -3.56 -16.39 16.53
C LEU A 163 -3.60 -17.87 16.88
N ILE A 164 -3.19 -18.75 15.96
CA ILE A 164 -3.08 -20.19 16.23
C ILE A 164 -2.16 -20.45 17.43
N ILE A 165 -1.00 -19.81 17.46
CA ILE A 165 -0.04 -19.95 18.57
C ILE A 165 -0.66 -19.47 19.89
N LEU A 166 -1.31 -18.30 19.90
CA LEU A 166 -1.94 -17.73 21.10
C LEU A 166 -3.06 -18.64 21.63
N VAL A 167 -3.90 -19.16 20.75
CA VAL A 167 -4.97 -20.10 21.11
C VAL A 167 -4.38 -21.37 21.72
N GLN A 168 -3.33 -21.93 21.11
CA GLN A 168 -2.66 -23.13 21.64
C GLN A 168 -2.13 -22.89 23.06
N PHE A 169 -1.41 -21.78 23.29
CA PHE A 169 -0.91 -21.44 24.63
C PHE A 169 -2.04 -21.29 25.66
N ARG A 170 -3.17 -20.68 25.27
CA ARG A 170 -4.34 -20.54 26.14
C ARG A 170 -4.97 -21.88 26.48
N THR A 171 -5.14 -22.78 25.51
CA THR A 171 -5.73 -24.10 25.74
C THR A 171 -4.86 -24.96 26.65
N THR A 172 -3.53 -24.94 26.49
CA THR A 172 -2.62 -25.66 27.39
C THR A 172 -2.75 -25.17 28.83
N HIS A 173 -2.76 -23.85 29.04
CA HIS A 173 -2.88 -23.29 30.39
C HIS A 173 -4.24 -23.57 31.05
N HIS A 174 -5.32 -23.70 30.28
CA HIS A 174 -6.63 -24.08 30.82
C HIS A 174 -6.70 -25.56 31.23
N LEU A 175 -5.88 -26.44 30.64
CA LEU A 175 -5.82 -27.85 31.03
C LEU A 175 -5.03 -28.07 32.33
N ASP A 176 -4.15 -27.13 32.69
CA ASP A 176 -3.31 -27.18 33.90
C ASP A 176 -3.93 -26.50 35.13
N ALA A 177 -5.06 -25.79 34.98
CA ALA A 177 -5.77 -25.05 36.03
C ALA A 177 -7.06 -25.75 36.47
#